data_AF-A0A813ENC4-F1
#
_entry.id   AF-A0A813ENC4-F1
#
_cell.length_a   1.000
_cell.length_b   1.000
_cell.length_c   1.000
_cell.angle_alpha   90.00
_cell.angle_beta   90.00
_cell.angle_gamma   90.00
#
_symmetry.space_group_name_H-M   'P 1'
#
loop_
_entity.id
_entity.type
_entity.pdbx_description
1 polymer ?
#
loop_
_entity_poly.entity_id
_entity_poly.type
_entity_poly.pdbx_seq_one_letter_code
_entity_poly.pdbx_strand_id
1 'polypeptide(L)'
;MYTFGAPGTAKPAFTNLASADGVFIGMRLYTENIFGVNRESSQVDGGAVFDAYLHPEIGVVVLHWNEDSTYVFGKGEPTWPIQHQLGKAIFMDWGLHREKNYQDRLNAITVDKMSVNNQELFRKARLMVSLAFGAYSDTPDMKAKARYGLPGWKVVAHEIQNTLEAKDSVWLVQEQDTMDCAFVFTGTTTFAELGTSIKSVGHPYCGFKKVHRGYQDKLYWLMKGLMPKLRPKMAQCNRMTCTGHSLGGSLCDVWSACANSKRTNDKHYKLQMWTKGVPQLMPEI
;
A
#
# COMPACT_ATOMS: atom_id res chain seq x y z
N MET A 1 7.67 -0.77 0.69
CA MET A 1 6.23 -0.47 0.66
C MET A 1 5.62 -1.20 -0.52
N TYR A 2 4.48 -1.84 -0.35
CA TYR A 2 3.74 -2.52 -1.41
C TYR A 2 2.28 -2.08 -1.39
N THR A 3 1.78 -1.45 -2.45
CA THR A 3 0.39 -0.96 -2.48
C THR A 3 -0.35 -1.52 -3.67
N PHE A 4 -1.65 -1.79 -3.50
CA PHE A 4 -2.48 -2.46 -4.51
C PHE A 4 -3.75 -1.64 -4.75
N GLY A 5 -3.92 -1.12 -5.97
CA GLY A 5 -5.11 -0.34 -6.35
C GLY A 5 -5.31 0.92 -5.50
N ALA A 6 -4.23 1.43 -4.90
CA ALA A 6 -4.30 2.59 -4.03
C ALA A 6 -4.54 3.87 -4.84
N PRO A 7 -5.41 4.79 -4.40
CA PRO A 7 -5.46 6.16 -4.92
C PRO A 7 -4.19 6.96 -4.61
N GLY A 8 -3.87 7.94 -5.45
CA GLY A 8 -2.76 8.87 -5.23
C GLY A 8 -2.97 9.75 -3.98
N THR A 9 -1.90 10.22 -3.35
CA THR A 9 -1.99 10.75 -1.97
C THR A 9 -1.44 12.15 -1.76
N ALA A 10 -0.56 12.66 -2.63
CA ALA A 10 0.13 13.94 -2.42
C ALA A 10 0.38 14.74 -3.70
N LYS A 11 0.54 16.08 -3.57
CA LYS A 11 1.02 16.97 -4.63
C LYS A 11 2.09 17.95 -4.08
N PRO A 12 3.38 17.83 -4.45
CA PRO A 12 3.96 16.85 -5.36
C PRO A 12 3.90 15.42 -4.80
N ALA A 13 4.25 14.44 -5.63
CA ALA A 13 4.44 13.05 -5.23
C ALA A 13 5.34 12.96 -4.00
N PHE A 14 5.07 11.98 -3.13
CA PHE A 14 5.98 11.72 -2.02
C PHE A 14 7.31 11.18 -2.53
N THR A 15 8.39 11.65 -1.92
CA THR A 15 9.74 11.10 -2.08
C THR A 15 10.22 10.48 -0.77
N ASN A 16 11.06 9.47 -0.87
CA ASN A 16 11.70 8.83 0.26
C ASN A 16 12.89 9.67 0.74
N LEU A 17 12.64 10.60 1.66
CA LEU A 17 13.67 11.49 2.21
C LEU A 17 14.77 10.76 3.01
N ALA A 18 14.61 9.47 3.30
CA ALA A 18 15.65 8.66 3.91
C ALA A 18 16.58 8.00 2.88
N SER A 19 16.23 8.01 1.59
CA SER A 19 17.05 7.46 0.50
C SER A 19 17.78 8.57 -0.26
N ALA A 20 18.96 8.25 -0.80
CA ALA A 20 19.76 9.19 -1.57
C ALA A 20 19.12 9.55 -2.93
N ASP A 21 18.41 8.60 -3.55
CA ASP A 21 17.72 8.77 -4.83
C ASP A 21 16.29 9.33 -4.69
N GLY A 22 15.79 9.48 -3.46
CA GLY A 22 14.42 9.89 -3.18
C GLY A 22 13.35 8.82 -3.48
N VAL A 23 13.73 7.58 -3.80
CA VAL A 23 12.81 6.52 -4.22
C VAL A 23 12.46 5.59 -3.05
N PHE A 24 11.20 5.19 -2.95
CA PHE A 24 10.79 4.16 -2.00
C PHE A 24 11.17 2.76 -2.49
N ILE A 25 11.66 1.91 -1.59
CA ILE A 25 11.87 0.49 -1.89
C ILE A 25 10.53 -0.25 -1.89
N GLY A 26 10.29 -1.03 -2.94
CA GLY A 26 9.09 -1.84 -3.13
C GLY A 26 8.38 -1.49 -4.43
N MET A 27 7.05 -1.68 -4.50
CA MET A 27 6.27 -1.41 -5.70
C MET A 27 4.86 -0.93 -5.37
N ARG A 28 4.30 -0.07 -6.22
CA ARG A 28 2.86 0.12 -6.32
C ARG A 28 2.32 -0.70 -7.49
N LEU A 29 1.16 -1.31 -7.32
CA LEU A 29 0.57 -2.20 -8.29
C LEU A 29 -0.87 -1.80 -8.55
N TYR A 30 -1.29 -1.84 -9.82
CA TYR A 30 -2.69 -1.78 -10.20
C TYR A 30 -2.96 -2.71 -11.37
N THR A 31 -4.20 -3.15 -11.50
CA THR A 31 -4.62 -4.04 -12.59
C THR A 31 -5.21 -3.24 -13.74
N GLU A 32 -4.89 -3.65 -14.96
CA GLU A 32 -5.39 -3.05 -16.19
C GLU A 32 -5.75 -4.17 -17.18
N ASN A 33 -6.85 -3.99 -17.90
CA ASN A 33 -7.18 -4.77 -19.08
C ASN A 33 -7.11 -3.85 -20.29
N ILE A 34 -6.43 -4.29 -21.35
CA ILE A 34 -6.26 -3.53 -22.58
C ILE A 34 -7.21 -4.09 -23.64
N PHE A 35 -7.92 -3.22 -24.34
CA PHE A 35 -8.91 -3.59 -25.35
C PHE A 35 -8.76 -2.74 -26.61
N GLY A 36 -9.45 -3.18 -27.67
CA GLY A 36 -9.42 -2.55 -28.98
C GLY A 36 -8.37 -3.19 -29.88
N VAL A 37 -8.61 -3.15 -31.20
CA VAL A 37 -7.72 -3.76 -32.19
C VAL A 37 -6.33 -3.12 -32.14
N ASN A 38 -6.27 -1.83 -31.80
CA ASN A 38 -5.05 -1.04 -31.71
C ASN A 38 -4.66 -0.73 -30.25
N ARG A 39 -5.22 -1.43 -29.27
CA ARG A 39 -4.94 -1.21 -27.83
C ARG A 39 -5.24 0.22 -27.38
N GLU A 40 -6.26 0.82 -27.97
CA GLU A 40 -6.67 2.22 -27.80
C GLU A 40 -7.51 2.48 -26.55
N SER A 41 -7.94 1.43 -25.84
CA SER A 41 -8.77 1.52 -24.64
C SER A 41 -8.20 0.69 -23.50
N SER A 42 -8.40 1.14 -22.27
CA SER A 42 -7.98 0.42 -21.07
C SER A 42 -9.05 0.48 -19.99
N GLN A 43 -9.43 -0.67 -19.44
CA GLN A 43 -10.13 -0.72 -18.16
C GLN A 43 -9.10 -0.78 -17.05
N VAL A 44 -9.18 0.13 -16.09
CA VAL A 44 -8.18 0.30 -15.05
C VAL A 44 -8.83 0.13 -13.70
N ASP A 45 -8.11 -0.48 -12.76
CA ASP A 45 -8.49 -0.55 -11.35
C ASP A 45 -9.01 0.81 -10.86
N GLY A 46 -10.27 0.82 -10.44
CA GLY A 46 -10.94 2.06 -10.07
C GLY A 46 -10.30 2.81 -8.91
N GLY A 47 -9.69 2.11 -7.96
CA GLY A 47 -8.97 2.74 -6.85
C GLY A 47 -7.73 3.50 -7.33
N ALA A 48 -7.01 2.97 -8.31
CA ALA A 48 -5.78 3.58 -8.82
C ALA A 48 -5.99 4.90 -9.59
N VAL A 49 -7.18 5.10 -10.17
CA VAL A 49 -7.57 6.31 -10.92
C VAL A 49 -8.52 7.24 -10.17
N PHE A 50 -8.92 6.86 -8.95
CA PHE A 50 -10.02 7.51 -8.25
C PHE A 50 -9.75 8.96 -7.84
N ASP A 51 -8.49 9.33 -7.65
CA ASP A 51 -8.08 10.65 -7.16
C ASP A 51 -7.02 11.28 -8.08
N ALA A 52 -7.08 12.60 -8.23
CA ALA A 52 -6.17 13.40 -9.04
C ALA A 52 -4.81 13.65 -8.38
N TYR A 53 -4.58 13.22 -7.13
CA TYR A 53 -3.29 13.30 -6.45
C TYR A 53 -2.26 12.34 -7.08
N LEU A 54 -0.99 12.59 -6.82
CA LEU A 54 0.10 11.78 -7.35
C LEU A 54 0.42 10.65 -6.37
N HIS A 55 0.82 9.53 -6.95
CA HIS A 55 1.39 8.40 -6.24
C HIS A 55 2.82 8.73 -5.78
N PRO A 56 3.40 8.02 -4.80
CA PRO A 56 4.79 8.20 -4.41
C PRO A 56 5.77 7.87 -5.55
N GLU A 57 7.00 8.39 -5.46
CA GLU A 57 8.13 7.97 -6.29
C GLU A 57 8.59 6.56 -5.87
N ILE A 58 8.00 5.54 -6.50
CA ILE A 58 8.23 4.11 -6.24
C ILE A 58 8.07 3.35 -7.56
N GLY A 59 8.73 2.19 -7.69
CA GLY A 59 8.51 1.31 -8.83
C GLY A 59 7.02 1.00 -9.02
N VAL A 60 6.56 0.98 -10.27
CA VAL A 60 5.15 0.73 -10.61
C VAL A 60 5.03 -0.51 -11.49
N VAL A 61 4.08 -1.37 -11.15
CA VAL A 61 3.67 -2.52 -11.97
C VAL A 61 2.24 -2.32 -12.43
N VAL A 62 2.04 -2.37 -13.74
CA VAL A 62 0.73 -2.46 -14.38
C VAL A 62 0.47 -3.92 -14.68
N LEU A 63 -0.40 -4.53 -13.89
CA LEU A 63 -0.71 -5.95 -14.00
C LEU A 63 -1.75 -6.16 -15.11
N HIS A 64 -1.34 -6.81 -16.19
CA HIS A 64 -2.23 -7.20 -17.29
C HIS A 64 -2.69 -8.66 -17.15
N TRP A 65 -3.85 -8.98 -17.73
CA TRP A 65 -4.35 -10.36 -17.82
C TRP A 65 -4.05 -10.95 -19.18
N ASN A 66 -3.46 -12.15 -19.23
CA ASN A 66 -3.10 -12.87 -20.47
C ASN A 66 -2.20 -12.07 -21.44
N GLU A 67 -1.51 -11.06 -20.94
CA GLU A 67 -0.60 -10.21 -21.69
C GLU A 67 0.60 -9.85 -20.82
N ASP A 68 1.66 -9.36 -21.45
CA ASP A 68 2.85 -8.89 -20.77
C ASP A 68 2.54 -7.67 -19.90
N SER A 69 2.93 -7.71 -18.63
CA SER A 69 2.73 -6.60 -17.68
C SER A 69 3.79 -5.52 -17.88
N THR A 70 3.45 -4.28 -17.54
CA THR A 70 4.42 -3.17 -17.59
C THR A 70 5.08 -3.01 -16.23
N TYR A 71 6.40 -2.87 -16.20
CA TYR A 71 7.15 -2.57 -15.00
C TYR A 71 8.10 -1.39 -15.21
N VAL A 72 7.97 -0.35 -14.38
CA VAL A 72 8.88 0.79 -14.37
C VAL A 72 9.59 0.84 -13.03
N PHE A 73 10.91 0.66 -13.04
CA PHE A 73 11.77 0.71 -11.85
C PHE A 73 12.04 2.16 -11.38
N GLY A 74 12.58 2.31 -10.17
CA GLY A 74 13.07 3.60 -9.66
C GLY A 74 11.92 4.53 -9.25
N LYS A 75 11.95 5.77 -9.76
CA LYS A 75 10.89 6.77 -9.48
C LYS A 75 9.50 6.32 -9.96
N GLY A 76 9.47 5.29 -10.82
CA GLY A 76 8.26 4.79 -11.45
C GLY A 76 7.57 5.91 -12.21
N GLU A 77 6.25 5.92 -12.13
CA GLU A 77 5.41 6.91 -12.81
C GLU A 77 4.32 7.41 -11.86
N PRO A 78 4.60 8.46 -11.07
CA PRO A 78 3.68 9.00 -10.06
C PRO A 78 2.32 9.43 -10.60
N THR A 79 2.23 9.67 -11.90
CA THR A 79 1.05 10.20 -12.58
C THR A 79 0.19 9.10 -13.23
N TRP A 80 0.68 7.85 -13.28
CA TRP A 80 -0.10 6.74 -13.82
C TRP A 80 -1.19 6.32 -12.82
N PRO A 81 -2.37 5.87 -13.28
CA PRO A 81 -2.74 5.65 -14.68
C PRO A 81 -3.23 6.93 -15.39
N ILE A 82 -3.46 8.01 -14.65
CA ILE A 82 -4.20 9.20 -15.09
C ILE A 82 -3.55 9.93 -16.27
N GLN A 83 -2.23 10.12 -16.26
CA GLN A 83 -1.52 10.86 -17.32
C GLN A 83 -0.78 9.98 -18.31
N HIS A 84 -0.66 8.67 -18.05
CA HIS A 84 0.07 7.75 -18.92
C HIS A 84 -0.50 7.68 -20.33
N GLN A 85 -1.81 7.87 -20.46
CA GLN A 85 -2.55 7.48 -21.63
C GLN A 85 -3.16 8.66 -22.38
N LEU A 86 -2.39 9.74 -22.60
CA LEU A 86 -2.81 10.80 -23.53
C LEU A 86 -3.15 10.17 -24.89
N GLY A 87 -4.44 10.18 -25.25
CA GLY A 87 -4.97 9.59 -26.48
C GLY A 87 -5.56 8.18 -26.35
N LYS A 88 -5.56 7.54 -25.17
CA LYS A 88 -6.35 6.31 -24.92
C LYS A 88 -7.57 6.61 -24.06
N ALA A 89 -8.64 5.86 -24.28
CA ALA A 89 -9.82 5.90 -23.42
C ALA A 89 -9.57 5.06 -22.16
N ILE A 90 -9.51 5.72 -20.99
CA ILE A 90 -9.45 5.05 -19.68
C ILE A 90 -10.86 4.88 -19.14
N PHE A 91 -11.23 3.64 -18.86
CA PHE A 91 -12.47 3.28 -18.18
C PHE A 91 -12.15 2.78 -16.77
N MET A 92 -12.72 3.42 -15.76
CA MET A 92 -12.63 2.93 -14.39
C MET A 92 -13.44 1.63 -14.24
N ASP A 93 -12.81 0.57 -13.72
CA ASP A 93 -13.45 -0.71 -13.44
C ASP A 93 -13.13 -1.20 -12.00
N TRP A 94 -14.14 -1.17 -11.14
CA TRP A 94 -14.05 -1.70 -9.76
C TRP A 94 -14.07 -3.23 -9.71
N GLY A 95 -14.48 -3.90 -10.77
CA GLY A 95 -14.36 -5.34 -10.92
C GLY A 95 -12.91 -5.81 -10.89
N LEU A 96 -11.98 -4.97 -11.36
CA LEU A 96 -10.54 -5.20 -11.32
C LEU A 96 -9.94 -5.07 -9.90
N HIS A 97 -10.63 -4.38 -9.00
CA HIS A 97 -10.18 -4.04 -7.64
C HIS A 97 -10.39 -5.18 -6.61
N ARG A 98 -10.17 -6.43 -7.02
CA ARG A 98 -10.44 -7.64 -6.22
C ARG A 98 -9.18 -8.47 -6.03
N GLU A 99 -9.04 -9.16 -4.90
CA GLU A 99 -7.86 -9.96 -4.55
C GLU A 99 -7.41 -10.90 -5.67
N LYS A 100 -8.36 -11.68 -6.20
CA LYS A 100 -8.13 -12.64 -7.29
C LYS A 100 -7.47 -11.99 -8.51
N ASN A 101 -7.90 -10.78 -8.87
CA ASN A 101 -7.36 -10.05 -10.02
C ASN A 101 -5.88 -9.70 -9.84
N TYR A 102 -5.44 -9.41 -8.62
CA TYR A 102 -4.05 -9.16 -8.32
C TYR A 102 -3.25 -10.45 -8.21
N GLN A 103 -3.77 -11.44 -7.47
CA GLN A 103 -3.07 -12.71 -7.24
C GLN A 103 -2.86 -13.49 -8.53
N ASP A 104 -3.90 -13.68 -9.34
CA ASP A 104 -3.79 -14.47 -10.57
C ASP A 104 -2.80 -13.81 -11.55
N ARG A 105 -2.87 -12.48 -11.71
CA ARG A 105 -1.93 -11.73 -12.56
C ARG A 105 -0.49 -11.79 -12.03
N LEU A 106 -0.27 -11.66 -10.73
CA LEU A 106 1.07 -11.79 -10.13
C LEU A 106 1.63 -13.22 -10.23
N ASN A 107 0.78 -14.24 -10.19
CA ASN A 107 1.19 -15.63 -10.35
C ASN A 107 1.66 -15.92 -11.79
N ALA A 108 0.98 -15.33 -12.77
CA ALA A 108 1.25 -15.48 -14.20
C ALA A 108 2.08 -14.34 -14.81
N ILE A 109 2.68 -13.46 -14.00
CA ILE A 109 3.29 -12.23 -14.49
C ILE A 109 4.47 -12.49 -15.42
N THR A 110 4.44 -11.80 -16.56
CA THR A 110 5.59 -11.62 -17.44
C THR A 110 5.88 -10.12 -17.60
N VAL A 111 7.15 -9.79 -17.78
CA VAL A 111 7.65 -8.46 -18.14
C VAL A 111 8.72 -8.66 -19.20
N ASP A 112 8.65 -7.90 -20.29
CA ASP A 112 9.49 -8.06 -21.49
C ASP A 112 9.44 -9.51 -22.01
N LYS A 113 8.25 -10.13 -21.95
CA LYS A 113 7.97 -11.52 -22.32
C LYS A 113 8.71 -12.57 -21.49
N MET A 114 9.32 -12.18 -20.36
CA MET A 114 9.98 -13.08 -19.43
C MET A 114 9.16 -13.24 -18.17
N SER A 115 9.06 -14.46 -17.65
CA SER A 115 8.42 -14.66 -16.35
C SER A 115 9.26 -14.05 -15.23
N VAL A 116 8.66 -13.18 -14.44
CA VAL A 116 9.31 -12.49 -13.31
C VAL A 116 8.75 -12.90 -11.96
N ASN A 117 7.83 -13.87 -11.93
CA ASN A 117 7.10 -14.29 -10.73
C ASN A 117 7.98 -14.82 -9.58
N ASN A 118 9.18 -15.31 -9.90
CA ASN A 118 10.16 -15.84 -8.95
C ASN A 118 11.24 -14.83 -8.54
N GLN A 119 11.30 -13.66 -9.18
CA GLN A 119 12.21 -12.60 -8.75
C GLN A 119 11.77 -12.05 -7.38
N GLU A 120 12.73 -11.68 -6.54
CA GLU A 120 12.48 -11.34 -5.13
C GLU A 120 11.37 -10.28 -4.95
N LEU A 121 11.40 -9.23 -5.77
CA LEU A 121 10.47 -8.11 -5.69
C LEU A 121 9.02 -8.54 -5.96
N PHE A 122 8.80 -9.37 -6.99
CA PHE A 122 7.49 -9.89 -7.36
C PHE A 122 7.02 -11.01 -6.43
N ARG A 123 7.93 -11.86 -5.96
CA ARG A 123 7.64 -12.84 -4.89
C ARG A 123 7.18 -12.15 -3.62
N LYS A 124 7.83 -11.02 -3.24
CA LYS A 124 7.42 -10.22 -2.09
C LYS A 124 6.08 -9.52 -2.34
N ALA A 125 5.81 -9.02 -3.54
CA ALA A 125 4.49 -8.47 -3.89
C ALA A 125 3.37 -9.51 -3.75
N ARG A 126 3.59 -10.77 -4.17
CA ARG A 126 2.64 -11.89 -3.99
C ARG A 126 2.34 -12.16 -2.52
N LEU A 127 3.35 -12.08 -1.65
CA LEU A 127 3.15 -12.19 -0.21
C LEU A 127 2.35 -11.01 0.34
N MET A 128 2.72 -9.79 -0.08
CA MET A 128 2.13 -8.56 0.44
C MET A 128 0.68 -8.35 -0.01
N VAL A 129 0.26 -8.88 -1.17
CA VAL A 129 -1.14 -8.82 -1.60
C VAL A 129 -2.03 -9.68 -0.72
N SER A 130 -1.59 -10.89 -0.33
CA SER A 130 -2.35 -11.74 0.58
C SER A 130 -2.52 -11.08 1.96
N LEU A 131 -1.52 -10.34 2.44
CA LEU A 131 -1.67 -9.52 3.65
C LEU A 131 -2.65 -8.36 3.45
N ALA A 132 -2.52 -7.61 2.36
CA ALA A 132 -3.33 -6.44 2.09
C ALA A 132 -4.83 -6.76 2.00
N PHE A 133 -5.20 -7.90 1.38
CA PHE A 133 -6.59 -8.38 1.33
C PHE A 133 -7.00 -9.18 2.56
N GLY A 134 -6.06 -9.90 3.19
CA GLY A 134 -6.28 -10.56 4.47
C GLY A 134 -6.81 -9.58 5.52
N ALA A 135 -6.29 -8.35 5.54
CA ALA A 135 -6.64 -7.29 6.48
C ALA A 135 -8.15 -6.93 6.56
N TYR A 136 -8.96 -7.38 5.61
CA TYR A 136 -10.42 -7.20 5.62
C TYR A 136 -11.17 -8.27 6.43
N SER A 137 -10.51 -9.35 6.80
CA SER A 137 -11.09 -10.46 7.56
C SER A 137 -11.06 -10.24 9.08
N ASP A 138 -11.87 -11.02 9.80
CA ASP A 138 -11.79 -11.09 11.26
C ASP A 138 -10.53 -11.82 11.76
N THR A 139 -10.23 -11.73 13.06
CA THR A 139 -8.99 -12.25 13.65
C THR A 139 -8.81 -13.78 13.48
N PRO A 140 -9.84 -14.63 13.65
CA PRO A 140 -9.67 -16.08 13.42
C PRO A 140 -9.34 -16.42 11.96
N ASP A 141 -10.07 -15.86 10.99
CA ASP A 141 -9.82 -16.09 9.56
C ASP A 141 -8.45 -15.52 9.15
N MET A 142 -8.05 -14.39 9.74
CA MET A 142 -6.72 -13.82 9.58
C MET A 142 -5.59 -14.79 9.92
N LYS A 143 -5.61 -15.41 11.11
CA LYS A 143 -4.51 -16.32 11.53
C LYS A 143 -4.42 -17.49 10.58
N ALA A 144 -5.57 -18.03 10.17
CA ALA A 144 -5.63 -19.08 9.16
C ALA A 144 -5.01 -18.60 7.84
N LYS A 145 -5.42 -17.45 7.32
CA LYS A 145 -4.88 -16.87 6.07
C LYS A 145 -3.40 -16.58 6.13
N ALA A 146 -2.89 -16.03 7.23
CA ALA A 146 -1.47 -15.81 7.43
C ALA A 146 -0.70 -17.14 7.41
N ARG A 147 -1.18 -18.16 8.13
CA ARG A 147 -0.53 -19.49 8.19
C ARG A 147 -0.55 -20.23 6.85
N TYR A 148 -1.67 -20.22 6.14
CA TYR A 148 -1.82 -20.94 4.86
C TYR A 148 -1.17 -20.20 3.68
N GLY A 149 -1.33 -18.88 3.62
CA GLY A 149 -0.82 -18.07 2.52
C GLY A 149 0.66 -17.72 2.65
N LEU A 150 1.16 -17.58 3.89
CA LEU A 150 2.46 -17.00 4.18
C LEU A 150 3.25 -17.86 5.18
N PRO A 151 3.76 -19.04 4.78
CA PRO A 151 4.57 -19.88 5.64
C PRO A 151 5.73 -19.08 6.26
N GLY A 152 5.91 -19.21 7.58
CA GLY A 152 6.92 -18.45 8.33
C GLY A 152 6.46 -17.10 8.87
N TRP A 153 5.28 -16.59 8.49
CA TRP A 153 4.77 -15.31 8.99
C TRP A 153 3.75 -15.51 10.13
N LYS A 154 3.85 -14.69 11.19
CA LYS A 154 2.97 -14.70 12.37
C LYS A 154 2.33 -13.34 12.57
N VAL A 155 1.05 -13.30 12.90
CA VAL A 155 0.41 -12.05 13.32
C VAL A 155 0.78 -11.76 14.78
N VAL A 156 1.51 -10.67 14.97
CA VAL A 156 2.08 -10.29 16.28
C VAL A 156 1.35 -9.11 16.90
N ALA A 157 0.53 -8.38 16.12
CA ALA A 157 -0.43 -7.40 16.61
C ALA A 157 -1.63 -7.30 15.65
N HIS A 158 -2.82 -7.11 16.22
CA HIS A 158 -4.02 -6.73 15.52
C HIS A 158 -4.72 -5.68 16.38
N GLU A 159 -4.73 -4.45 15.89
CA GLU A 159 -5.37 -3.34 16.59
C GLU A 159 -6.54 -2.84 15.77
N ILE A 160 -7.65 -2.55 16.45
CA ILE A 160 -8.84 -1.96 15.86
C ILE A 160 -9.05 -0.60 16.52
N GLN A 161 -9.18 0.43 15.70
CA GLN A 161 -9.51 1.78 16.14
C GLN A 161 -10.86 2.17 15.54
N ASN A 162 -11.79 2.59 16.39
CA ASN A 162 -12.97 3.31 15.92
C ASN A 162 -12.49 4.69 15.45
N THR A 163 -12.56 4.95 14.16
CA THR A 163 -12.36 6.29 13.60
C THR A 163 -13.73 6.95 13.36
N LEU A 164 -13.74 8.15 12.80
CA LEU A 164 -14.97 8.94 12.60
C LEU A 164 -15.99 8.27 11.69
N GLU A 165 -15.56 7.34 10.85
CA GLU A 165 -16.36 6.75 9.77
C GLU A 165 -16.51 5.24 9.90
N ALA A 166 -15.51 4.53 10.42
CA ALA A 166 -15.51 3.07 10.49
C ALA A 166 -14.61 2.49 11.59
N LYS A 167 -14.72 1.18 11.79
CA LYS A 167 -13.71 0.38 12.50
C LYS A 167 -12.56 0.12 11.54
N ASP A 168 -11.42 0.72 11.80
CA ASP A 168 -10.21 0.51 11.02
C ASP A 168 -9.28 -0.47 11.74
N SER A 169 -8.85 -1.48 11.00
CA SER A 169 -7.93 -2.49 11.48
C SER A 169 -6.51 -2.21 10.97
N VAL A 170 -5.53 -2.46 11.83
CA VAL A 170 -4.10 -2.38 11.52
C VAL A 170 -3.43 -3.62 12.06
N TRP A 171 -2.66 -4.30 11.20
CA TRP A 171 -1.94 -5.51 11.57
C TRP A 171 -0.44 -5.26 11.58
N LEU A 172 0.24 -5.97 12.48
CA LEU A 172 1.66 -6.18 12.44
C LEU A 172 1.91 -7.67 12.30
N VAL A 173 2.55 -8.06 11.21
CA VAL A 173 2.89 -9.45 10.90
C VAL A 173 4.41 -9.56 10.84
N GLN A 174 5.00 -10.60 11.43
CA GLN A 174 6.44 -10.79 11.50
C GLN A 174 6.84 -12.13 10.86
N GLU A 175 7.91 -12.09 10.07
CA GLU A 175 8.57 -13.25 9.51
C GLU A 175 9.52 -13.88 10.54
N GLN A 176 9.49 -15.21 10.68
CA GLN A 176 10.13 -15.92 11.78
C GLN A 176 11.66 -15.93 11.73
N ASP A 177 12.26 -16.02 10.54
CA ASP A 177 13.70 -16.24 10.39
C ASP A 177 14.50 -14.93 10.39
N THR A 178 13.92 -13.88 9.79
CA THR A 178 14.56 -12.56 9.58
C THR A 178 14.05 -11.50 10.56
N MET A 179 12.93 -11.76 11.24
CA MET A 179 12.21 -10.78 12.06
C MET A 179 11.80 -9.53 11.27
N ASP A 180 11.76 -9.61 9.93
CA ASP A 180 11.16 -8.58 9.09
C ASP A 180 9.66 -8.52 9.38
N CYS A 181 9.12 -7.31 9.43
CA CYS A 181 7.70 -7.08 9.69
C CYS A 181 7.00 -6.46 8.50
N ALA A 182 5.72 -6.80 8.36
CA ALA A 182 4.77 -6.13 7.50
C ALA A 182 3.78 -5.34 8.37
N PHE A 183 3.65 -4.05 8.09
CA PHE A 183 2.65 -3.17 8.70
C PHE A 183 1.49 -3.01 7.72
N VAL A 184 0.32 -3.53 8.09
CA VAL A 184 -0.79 -3.72 7.16
C VAL A 184 -1.93 -2.78 7.53
N PHE A 185 -2.36 -1.97 6.58
CA PHE A 185 -3.55 -1.14 6.72
C PHE A 185 -4.71 -1.73 5.91
N THR A 186 -5.87 -1.88 6.54
CA THR A 186 -7.10 -2.24 5.85
C THR A 186 -7.63 -1.06 5.04
N GLY A 187 -8.22 -1.32 3.87
CA GLY A 187 -8.98 -0.31 3.14
C GLY A 187 -10.42 -0.17 3.64
N THR A 188 -11.25 0.55 2.88
CA THR A 188 -12.68 0.74 3.23
C THR A 188 -13.48 -0.51 2.86
N THR A 189 -14.39 -0.95 3.73
CA THR A 189 -15.35 -2.05 3.45
C THR A 189 -16.56 -1.58 2.63
N THR A 190 -16.82 -0.28 2.60
CA THR A 190 -17.97 0.41 1.99
C THR A 190 -17.50 1.38 0.91
N PHE A 191 -17.35 0.90 -0.34
CA PHE A 191 -16.93 1.73 -1.49
C PHE A 191 -17.85 2.94 -1.75
N ALA A 192 -19.12 2.86 -1.35
CA ALA A 192 -20.07 3.97 -1.48
C ALA A 192 -19.66 5.23 -0.67
N GLU A 193 -18.93 5.06 0.44
CA GLU A 193 -18.46 6.17 1.28
C GLU A 193 -17.14 6.78 0.77
N LEU A 194 -16.36 6.01 0.01
CA LEU A 194 -15.17 6.52 -0.67
C LEU A 194 -15.55 7.68 -1.61
N GLY A 195 -16.75 7.59 -2.21
CA GLY A 195 -17.37 8.53 -3.14
C GLY A 195 -17.68 9.94 -2.62
N THR A 196 -17.86 10.11 -1.31
CA THR A 196 -18.18 11.42 -0.70
C THR A 196 -16.94 12.10 -0.13
N SER A 197 -15.90 11.34 0.19
CA SER A 197 -14.64 11.82 0.77
C SER A 197 -13.60 12.33 -0.26
N ILE A 198 -13.91 12.27 -1.57
CA ILE A 198 -12.99 12.55 -2.69
C ILE A 198 -12.69 14.03 -2.94
N LYS A 199 -13.50 14.96 -2.40
CA LYS A 199 -13.28 16.41 -2.61
C LYS A 199 -12.44 17.01 -1.49
N SER A 200 -11.31 16.38 -1.20
CA SER A 200 -10.45 16.78 -0.10
C SER A 200 -9.35 17.75 -0.56
N VAL A 201 -9.41 18.97 -0.04
CA VAL A 201 -8.35 19.98 -0.21
C VAL A 201 -7.06 19.45 0.39
N GLY A 202 -5.93 19.69 -0.29
CA GLY A 202 -4.62 19.27 0.20
C GLY A 202 -4.27 19.99 1.49
N HIS A 203 -3.83 19.24 2.49
CA HIS A 203 -3.51 19.78 3.81
C HIS A 203 -2.08 19.36 4.23
N PRO A 204 -1.39 20.16 5.07
CA PRO A 204 -0.09 19.77 5.57
C PRO A 204 -0.13 18.56 6.52
N TYR A 205 0.75 17.59 6.29
CA TYR A 205 0.98 16.44 7.17
C TYR A 205 2.45 16.04 7.17
N CYS A 206 3.03 15.74 8.33
CA CYS A 206 4.46 15.42 8.48
C CYS A 206 5.42 16.35 7.71
N GLY A 207 5.18 17.65 7.69
CA GLY A 207 5.96 18.63 6.92
C GLY A 207 5.80 18.58 5.39
N PHE A 208 4.98 17.70 4.83
CA PHE A 208 4.54 17.75 3.44
C PHE A 208 3.38 18.74 3.31
N LYS A 209 3.33 19.54 2.23
CA LYS A 209 2.42 20.70 2.14
C LYS A 209 0.99 20.36 1.69
N LYS A 210 0.83 19.40 0.76
CA LYS A 210 -0.48 19.04 0.18
C LYS A 210 -0.65 17.53 0.15
N VAL A 211 -1.04 16.97 1.28
CA VAL A 211 -1.47 15.58 1.42
C VAL A 211 -2.99 15.54 1.35
N HIS A 212 -3.56 14.53 0.70
CA HIS A 212 -5.01 14.37 0.62
C HIS A 212 -5.61 14.33 2.05
N ARG A 213 -6.47 15.31 2.37
CA ARG A 213 -6.94 15.54 3.76
C ARG A 213 -7.67 14.34 4.36
N GLY A 214 -8.49 13.62 3.58
CA GLY A 214 -9.14 12.41 4.08
C GLY A 214 -8.14 11.34 4.56
N TYR A 215 -7.02 11.18 3.86
CA TYR A 215 -6.03 10.15 4.19
C TYR A 215 -5.17 10.56 5.39
N GLN A 216 -4.74 11.82 5.47
CA GLN A 216 -3.99 12.29 6.63
C GLN A 216 -4.83 12.35 7.91
N ASP A 217 -6.11 12.74 7.83
CA ASP A 217 -6.99 12.82 9.00
C ASP A 217 -7.25 11.41 9.55
N LYS A 218 -7.53 10.45 8.66
CA LYS A 218 -7.68 9.04 9.03
C LYS A 218 -6.40 8.46 9.64
N LEU A 219 -5.24 8.66 8.98
CA LEU A 219 -3.96 8.19 9.50
C LEU A 219 -3.63 8.82 10.85
N TYR A 220 -3.90 10.12 11.05
CA TYR A 220 -3.70 10.80 12.33
C TYR A 220 -4.45 10.11 13.47
N TRP A 221 -5.75 9.84 13.30
CA TRP A 221 -6.56 9.21 14.33
C TRP A 221 -6.13 7.77 14.61
N LEU A 222 -5.80 7.01 13.56
CA LEU A 222 -5.20 5.67 13.69
C LEU A 222 -3.91 5.72 14.50
N MET A 223 -2.94 6.52 14.09
CA MET A 223 -1.63 6.57 14.75
C MET A 223 -1.75 7.10 16.19
N LYS A 224 -2.66 8.05 16.46
CA LYS A 224 -2.90 8.55 17.81
C LYS A 224 -3.41 7.47 18.76
N GLY A 225 -4.33 6.62 18.31
CA GLY A 225 -4.87 5.53 19.13
C GLY A 225 -3.93 4.33 19.25
N LEU A 226 -3.24 3.98 18.16
CA LEU A 226 -2.57 2.69 18.03
C LEU A 226 -1.07 2.72 18.34
N MET A 227 -0.37 3.84 18.10
CA MET A 227 1.10 3.88 18.27
C MET A 227 1.57 3.58 19.70
N PRO A 228 0.88 3.99 20.79
CA PRO A 228 1.30 3.59 22.14
C PRO A 228 1.43 2.08 22.33
N LYS A 229 0.58 1.29 21.65
CA LYS A 229 0.60 -0.18 21.70
C LYS A 229 1.53 -0.81 20.67
N LEU A 230 1.63 -0.21 19.48
CA LEU A 230 2.42 -0.74 18.38
C LEU A 230 3.92 -0.47 18.52
N ARG A 231 4.33 0.68 19.09
CA ARG A 231 5.76 1.06 19.19
C ARG A 231 6.65 -0.03 19.83
N PRO A 232 6.30 -0.65 20.98
CA PRO A 232 7.13 -1.69 21.57
C PRO A 232 7.30 -2.93 20.67
N LYS A 233 6.31 -3.25 19.85
CA LYS A 233 6.35 -4.37 18.90
C LYS A 233 7.12 -4.01 17.64
N MET A 234 6.90 -2.81 17.10
CA MET A 234 7.64 -2.30 15.94
C MET A 234 9.14 -2.16 16.22
N ALA A 235 9.53 -1.90 17.47
CA ALA A 235 10.93 -1.88 17.88
C ALA A 235 11.63 -3.25 17.77
N GLN A 236 10.87 -4.35 17.77
CA GLN A 236 11.38 -5.73 17.65
C GLN A 236 11.48 -6.21 16.20
N CYS A 237 11.16 -5.36 15.23
CA CYS A 237 11.24 -5.68 13.81
C CYS A 237 12.63 -5.36 13.24
N ASN A 238 13.19 -6.28 12.46
CA ASN A 238 14.44 -6.06 11.74
C ASN A 238 14.27 -5.01 10.63
N ARG A 239 13.23 -5.16 9.82
CA ARG A 239 12.80 -4.21 8.79
C ARG A 239 11.29 -4.03 8.86
N MET A 240 10.80 -2.90 8.37
CA MET A 240 9.37 -2.62 8.31
C MET A 240 8.95 -2.40 6.86
N THR A 241 8.00 -3.20 6.39
CA THR A 241 7.38 -3.05 5.07
C THR A 241 5.92 -2.66 5.25
N CYS A 242 5.51 -1.49 4.77
CA CYS A 242 4.08 -1.18 4.74
C CYS A 242 3.40 -1.90 3.55
N THR A 243 2.24 -2.49 3.77
CA THR A 243 1.37 -3.00 2.71
C THR A 243 -0.10 -2.66 2.92
N GLY A 244 -0.84 -2.48 1.83
CA GLY A 244 -2.26 -2.16 1.89
C GLY A 244 -2.93 -2.12 0.52
N HIS A 245 -4.23 -2.38 0.51
CA HIS A 245 -5.08 -2.33 -0.66
C HIS A 245 -6.01 -1.12 -0.60
N SER A 246 -6.33 -0.52 -1.75
CA SER A 246 -7.27 0.60 -1.84
C SER A 246 -6.84 1.76 -0.91
N LEU A 247 -7.75 2.27 -0.08
CA LEU A 247 -7.45 3.23 0.99
C LEU A 247 -6.30 2.79 1.91
N GLY A 248 -6.16 1.49 2.22
CA GLY A 248 -5.06 0.98 3.03
C GLY A 248 -3.70 1.19 2.38
N GLY A 249 -3.64 1.11 1.05
CA GLY A 249 -2.45 1.45 0.28
C GLY A 249 -2.12 2.95 0.35
N SER A 250 -3.13 3.82 0.24
CA SER A 250 -2.93 5.27 0.41
C SER A 250 -2.47 5.63 1.83
N LEU A 251 -2.97 4.94 2.86
CA LEU A 251 -2.47 5.11 4.24
C LEU A 251 -1.00 4.67 4.35
N CYS A 252 -0.61 3.59 3.66
CA CYS A 252 0.78 3.17 3.59
C CYS A 252 1.70 4.21 2.94
N ASP A 253 1.26 4.86 1.87
CA ASP A 253 2.01 5.91 1.19
C ASP A 253 2.31 7.07 2.15
N VAL A 254 1.28 7.60 2.81
CA VAL A 254 1.40 8.72 3.76
C VAL A 254 2.25 8.31 4.98
N TRP A 255 2.00 7.13 5.55
CA TRP A 255 2.73 6.62 6.70
C TRP A 255 4.22 6.44 6.39
N SER A 256 4.54 5.80 5.26
CA SER A 256 5.92 5.53 4.84
C SER A 256 6.68 6.81 4.53
N ALA A 257 6.05 7.77 3.84
CA ALA A 257 6.66 9.06 3.57
C ALA A 257 6.99 9.82 4.85
N CYS A 258 6.09 9.78 5.83
CA CYS A 258 6.34 10.41 7.09
C CYS A 258 7.41 9.68 7.92
N ALA A 259 7.35 8.36 8.06
CA ALA A 259 8.34 7.57 8.80
C ALA A 259 9.78 7.78 8.27
N ASN A 260 9.92 7.94 6.96
CA ASN A 260 11.20 8.21 6.30
C ASN A 260 11.59 9.71 6.24
N SER A 261 10.75 10.63 6.74
CA SER A 261 11.02 12.07 6.59
C SER A 261 12.11 12.62 7.51
N LYS A 262 12.41 11.94 8.63
CA LYS A 262 13.32 12.39 9.70
C LYS A 262 13.02 13.80 10.24
N ARG A 263 11.79 14.28 10.09
CA ARG A 263 11.35 15.61 10.55
C ARG A 263 11.03 15.57 12.04
N THR A 264 12.06 15.39 12.88
CA THR A 264 11.95 15.19 14.33
C THR A 264 11.22 16.31 15.07
N ASN A 265 11.10 17.51 14.49
CA ASN A 265 10.36 18.63 15.06
C ASN A 265 8.86 18.65 14.70
N ASP A 266 8.42 17.86 13.71
CA ASP A 266 7.02 17.81 13.29
C ASP A 266 6.18 16.94 14.23
N LYS A 267 5.00 17.45 14.64
CA LYS A 267 4.11 16.76 15.58
C LYS A 267 3.56 15.43 15.04
N HIS A 268 3.28 15.35 13.74
CA HIS A 268 2.79 14.14 13.09
C HIS A 268 3.93 13.13 12.96
N TYR A 269 5.16 13.57 12.66
CA TYR A 269 6.32 12.67 12.69
C TYR A 269 6.52 12.05 14.08
N LYS A 270 6.49 12.87 15.14
CA LYS A 270 6.58 12.40 16.53
C LYS A 270 5.48 11.42 16.90
N LEU A 271 4.29 11.54 16.30
CA LEU A 271 3.17 10.63 16.54
C LEU A 271 3.48 9.20 16.05
N GLN A 272 4.12 9.07 14.90
CA GLN A 272 4.33 7.77 14.25
C GLN A 272 5.77 7.25 14.31
N MET A 273 6.73 8.02 14.82
CA MET A 273 8.09 7.53 15.04
C MET A 273 8.15 6.47 16.16
N TRP A 274 9.12 5.57 16.05
CA TRP A 274 9.52 4.62 17.08
C TRP A 274 11.05 4.50 17.09
N THR A 275 11.59 4.06 18.22
CA THR A 275 13.02 3.75 18.32
C THR A 275 13.21 2.29 17.92
N LYS A 276 14.12 2.03 16.97
CA LYS A 276 14.49 0.67 16.59
C LYS A 276 15.22 -0.01 17.77
N GLY A 277 14.74 -1.16 18.19
CA GLY A 277 15.37 -2.01 19.19
C GLY A 277 16.20 -3.13 18.56
N VAL A 278 16.58 -4.11 19.38
CA VAL A 278 17.14 -5.38 18.90
C VAL A 278 15.99 -6.21 18.33
N PRO A 279 16.09 -6.70 17.07
CA PRO A 279 15.05 -7.54 16.51
C PRO A 279 14.83 -8.80 17.36
N GLN A 280 13.59 -9.12 17.65
CA GLN A 280 13.20 -10.26 18.48
C GLN A 280 11.97 -10.94 17.89
N LEU A 281 11.96 -12.27 17.95
CA LEU A 281 10.79 -13.05 17.54
C LEU A 281 9.66 -12.83 18.56
N MET A 282 8.55 -12.29 18.09
CA MET A 282 7.36 -12.05 18.91
C MET A 282 6.43 -13.28 18.90
N PRO A 283 5.69 -13.50 20.00
CA PRO A 283 4.63 -14.50 20.00
C PRO A 283 3.50 -14.09 19.06
N GLU A 284 2.87 -15.08 18.43
CA GLU A 284 1.61 -14.89 17.72
C GLU A 284 0.52 -14.54 18.75
N ILE A 285 -0.33 -13.54 18.45
CA ILE A 285 -1.52 -13.24 19.27
C ILE A 285 -2.65 -14.23 18.98
#